data_AF-A0A7C9PGI1-F1
#
_entry.id   AF-A0A7C9PGI1-F1
#
_cell.length_a   1.000
_cell.length_b   1.000
_cell.length_c   1.000
_cell.angle_alpha   90.00
_cell.angle_beta   90.00
_cell.angle_gamma   90.00
#
_symmetry.space_group_name_H-M   'P 1'
#
loop_
_entity.id
_entity.type
_entity.pdbx_description
1 polymer ?
#
loop_
_entity_poly.entity_id
_entity_poly.type
_entity_poly.pdbx_seq_one_letter_code
_entity_poly.pdbx_strand_id
1 'polypeptide(L)'
;MKQFFHTLTGLQGGIGLYKEGIDEFLLSHGYPRYKEEVEAIRDGLEDLGLYEVVRGAIDRSEVLVREGQFEEAEMLVLEANRKLSKASGVDDDLRRLYKSAND
;
A
#
# COMPACT_ATOMS: atom_id res chain seq x y z
N MET A 1 10.34 3.21 -6.34
CA MET A 1 9.88 2.05 -5.53
C MET A 1 9.85 2.26 -4.02
N LYS A 2 10.95 2.59 -3.34
CA LYS A 2 10.95 2.69 -1.87
C LYS A 2 9.94 3.69 -1.29
N GLN A 3 9.74 4.83 -1.94
CA GLN A 3 8.70 5.80 -1.54
C GLN A 3 7.29 5.22 -1.66
N PHE A 4 7.03 4.38 -2.67
CA PHE A 4 5.71 3.80 -2.88
C PHE A 4 5.37 2.70 -1.86
N PHE A 5 6.37 2.07 -1.23
CA PHE A 5 6.14 1.23 -0.04
C PHE A 5 5.46 2.04 1.08
N HIS A 6 5.95 3.26 1.35
CA HIS A 6 5.35 4.13 2.35
C HIS A 6 3.94 4.60 1.95
N THR A 7 3.69 4.78 0.65
CA THR A 7 2.35 5.04 0.11
C THR A 7 1.37 3.92 0.49
N LEU A 8 1.70 2.64 0.25
CA LEU A 8 0.83 1.52 0.61
C LEU A 8 0.66 1.35 2.12
N THR A 9 1.70 1.62 2.92
CA THR A 9 1.57 1.69 4.38
C THR A 9 0.61 2.81 4.81
N GLY A 10 0.67 3.96 4.13
CA GLY A 10 -0.25 5.07 4.34
C GLY A 10 -1.69 4.70 4.02
N LEU A 11 -1.94 3.98 2.91
CA LEU A 11 -3.28 3.49 2.56
C LEU A 11 -3.80 2.53 3.63
N GLN A 12 -2.99 1.56 4.06
CA GLN A 12 -3.38 0.62 5.11
C GLN A 12 -3.79 1.37 6.40
N GLY A 13 -2.98 2.33 6.85
CA GLY A 13 -3.32 3.15 8.02
C GLY A 13 -4.55 4.03 7.81
N GLY A 14 -4.71 4.59 6.60
CA GLY A 14 -5.86 5.41 6.22
C GLY A 14 -7.18 4.63 6.29
N ILE A 15 -7.20 3.35 5.92
CA ILE A 15 -8.37 2.48 6.08
C ILE A 15 -8.79 2.37 7.54
N GLY A 16 -7.84 2.13 8.45
CA GLY A 16 -8.11 2.08 9.89
C GLY A 16 -8.63 3.40 10.44
N LEU A 17 -8.07 4.53 10.00
CA LEU A 17 -8.55 5.86 10.39
C LEU A 17 -9.94 6.18 9.84
N TYR A 18 -10.26 5.74 8.62
CA TYR A 18 -11.59 5.89 8.04
C TYR A 18 -12.63 5.09 8.80
N LYS A 19 -12.31 3.85 9.21
CA LYS A 19 -13.18 3.00 10.05
C LYS A 19 -13.58 3.70 11.36
N GLU A 20 -12.65 4.42 11.98
CA GLU A 20 -12.88 5.19 13.22
C GLU A 20 -13.53 6.57 12.97
N GLY A 21 -13.83 6.92 11.72
CA GLY A 21 -14.41 8.22 11.35
C GLY A 21 -13.44 9.39 11.45
N ILE A 22 -12.14 9.13 11.47
CA ILE A 22 -11.09 10.16 11.61
C ILE A 22 -10.66 10.69 10.23
N ASP A 23 -10.47 9.79 9.26
CA ASP A 23 -10.11 10.18 7.89
C ASP A 23 -11.34 10.10 6.99
N GLU A 24 -12.20 11.14 7.01
CA GLU A 24 -13.41 11.18 6.18
C GLU A 24 -13.11 11.32 4.67
N PHE A 25 -11.86 11.61 4.30
CA PHE A 25 -11.46 11.91 2.92
C PHE A 25 -10.82 10.74 2.20
N LEU A 26 -10.63 9.59 2.86
CA LEU A 26 -10.03 8.40 2.25
C LEU A 26 -10.69 8.03 0.91
N LEU A 27 -12.03 7.94 0.87
CA LEU A 27 -12.76 7.54 -0.33
C LEU A 27 -12.78 8.63 -1.42
N SER A 28 -12.81 9.91 -1.03
CA SER A 28 -12.98 11.03 -1.97
C SER A 28 -11.65 11.56 -2.53
N HIS A 29 -10.57 11.48 -1.76
CA HIS A 29 -9.27 12.04 -2.11
C HIS A 29 -8.13 11.03 -1.95
N GLY A 30 -8.18 10.18 -0.92
CA GLY A 30 -7.15 9.18 -0.66
C GLY A 30 -7.01 8.16 -1.79
N TYR A 31 -8.07 7.40 -2.07
CA TYR A 31 -8.09 6.39 -3.13
C TYR A 31 -7.73 6.93 -4.52
N PRO A 32 -8.30 8.07 -4.99
CA PRO A 32 -7.86 8.69 -6.25
C PRO A 32 -6.35 8.96 -6.27
N ARG A 33 -5.79 9.54 -5.21
CA ARG A 33 -4.35 9.80 -5.11
C ARG A 33 -3.52 8.53 -5.16
N TYR A 34 -3.91 7.49 -4.41
CA TYR A 34 -3.18 6.21 -4.41
C TYR A 34 -3.16 5.55 -5.80
N LYS A 35 -4.25 5.70 -6.55
CA LYS A 35 -4.35 5.23 -7.94
C LYS A 35 -3.41 6.01 -8.86
N GLU A 36 -3.36 7.33 -8.74
CA GLU A 36 -2.41 8.17 -9.48
C GLU A 36 -0.95 7.81 -9.18
N GLU A 37 -0.63 7.58 -7.90
CA GLU A 37 0.73 7.19 -7.48
C GLU A 37 1.13 5.81 -8.04
N VAL A 38 0.20 4.86 -8.17
CA VAL A 38 0.44 3.56 -8.86
C VAL A 38 0.76 3.77 -10.33
N GLU A 39 -0.04 4.57 -11.05
CA GLU A 39 0.21 4.82 -12.47
C GLU A 39 1.57 5.50 -12.69
N ALA A 40 1.95 6.42 -11.81
CA ALA A 40 3.21 7.13 -11.89
C ALA A 40 4.45 6.23 -11.75
N ILE A 41 4.31 5.03 -11.16
CA ILE A 41 5.40 4.06 -11.00
C ILE A 41 5.16 2.78 -11.79
N ARG A 42 4.22 2.79 -12.73
CA ARG A 42 3.77 1.62 -13.48
C ARG A 42 4.91 0.79 -14.05
N ASP A 43 5.81 1.41 -14.81
CA ASP A 43 6.93 0.70 -15.45
C ASP A 43 7.78 -0.06 -14.43
N GLY A 44 8.08 0.56 -13.29
CA GLY A 44 8.85 -0.07 -12.22
C GLY A 44 8.09 -1.21 -11.51
N LEU A 45 6.77 -1.19 -11.52
CA LEU A 45 5.95 -2.31 -11.05
C LEU A 45 5.82 -3.42 -12.10
N GLU A 46 5.74 -3.07 -13.38
CA GLU A 46 5.70 -4.02 -14.49
C GLU A 46 7.01 -4.80 -14.60
N ASP A 47 8.16 -4.14 -14.44
CA ASP A 47 9.49 -4.77 -14.35
C ASP A 47 9.59 -5.81 -13.22
N LEU A 48 8.86 -5.58 -12.13
CA LEU A 48 8.77 -6.50 -10.99
C LEU A 48 7.64 -7.53 -11.13
N GLY A 49 6.82 -7.46 -12.18
CA GLY A 49 5.63 -8.30 -12.35
C GLY A 49 4.54 -8.05 -11.29
N LEU A 50 4.50 -6.85 -10.70
CA LEU A 50 3.64 -6.50 -9.57
C LEU A 50 2.56 -5.47 -9.88
N TYR A 51 2.56 -4.85 -11.07
CA TYR A 51 1.61 -3.78 -11.41
C TYR A 51 0.15 -4.19 -11.16
N GLU A 52 -0.30 -5.29 -11.78
CA GLU A 52 -1.67 -5.78 -11.62
C GLU A 52 -2.00 -6.19 -10.18
N VAL A 53 -1.00 -6.71 -9.44
CA VAL A 53 -1.18 -7.11 -8.03
C VAL A 53 -1.44 -5.89 -7.16
N VAL A 54 -0.61 -4.85 -7.32
CA VAL A 54 -0.72 -3.62 -6.54
C VAL A 54 -1.97 -2.84 -6.94
N ARG A 55 -2.19 -2.65 -8.24
CA ARG A 55 -3.35 -1.93 -8.77
C ARG A 55 -4.66 -2.61 -8.34
N GLY A 56 -4.75 -3.92 -8.53
CA GLY A 56 -5.91 -4.72 -8.14
C GLY A 56 -6.17 -4.68 -6.63
N ALA A 57 -5.11 -4.67 -5.80
CA ALA A 57 -5.27 -4.54 -4.36
C ALA A 57 -5.89 -3.19 -3.96
N ILE A 58 -5.45 -2.08 -4.57
CA ILE A 58 -6.01 -0.74 -4.30
C ILE A 58 -7.45 -0.64 -4.78
N ASP A 59 -7.75 -1.10 -5.99
CA ASP A 59 -9.11 -1.03 -6.53
C ASP A 59 -10.08 -1.89 -5.71
N ARG A 60 -9.68 -3.11 -5.32
CA ARG A 60 -10.55 -3.98 -4.52
C ARG A 60 -10.65 -3.52 -3.07
N SER A 61 -9.60 -2.96 -2.48
CA SER A 61 -9.69 -2.40 -1.12
C SER A 61 -10.66 -1.21 -1.06
N GLU A 62 -10.73 -0.38 -2.11
CA GLU A 62 -11.72 0.71 -2.19
C GLU A 62 -13.16 0.16 -2.13
N VAL A 63 -13.44 -0.89 -2.89
CA VAL A 63 -14.76 -1.53 -2.89
C VAL A 63 -15.08 -2.10 -1.52
N LEU A 64 -14.13 -2.80 -0.90
CA LEU A 64 -14.30 -3.38 0.45
C LEU A 64 -14.56 -2.29 1.50
N VAL A 65 -13.84 -1.15 1.45
CA VAL A 65 -14.10 -0.01 2.36
C VAL A 65 -15.51 0.55 2.16
N ARG A 66 -15.99 0.67 0.92
CA ARG A 66 -17.37 1.10 0.63
C ARG A 66 -18.41 0.10 1.13
N GLU A 67 -18.08 -1.19 1.15
CA GLU A 67 -18.91 -2.28 1.66
C GLU A 67 -18.82 -2.43 3.20
N GLY A 68 -17.97 -1.64 3.88
CA GLY A 68 -17.74 -1.72 5.33
C GLY A 68 -16.85 -2.89 5.76
N GLN A 69 -16.19 -3.56 4.82
CA GLN A 69 -15.29 -4.70 5.03
C GLN A 69 -13.85 -4.23 5.25
N PHE A 70 -13.62 -3.50 6.35
CA PHE A 70 -12.36 -2.80 6.59
C PHE A 70 -11.17 -3.73 6.86
N GLU A 71 -11.39 -4.82 7.60
CA GLU A 71 -10.31 -5.78 7.93
C GLU A 71 -9.81 -6.50 6.67
N GLU A 72 -10.72 -6.91 5.79
CA GLU A 72 -10.39 -7.48 4.50
C GLU A 72 -9.67 -6.47 3.59
N ALA A 73 -10.09 -5.20 3.61
CA ALA A 73 -9.44 -4.14 2.85
C ALA A 73 -7.99 -3.91 3.32
N GLU A 74 -7.77 -3.81 4.64
CA GLU A 74 -6.43 -3.65 5.22
C GLU A 74 -5.52 -4.84 4.90
N MET A 75 -6.04 -6.07 5.04
CA MET A 75 -5.28 -7.28 4.76
C MET A 75 -4.85 -7.36 3.29
N LEU A 76 -5.73 -6.96 2.37
CA LEU A 76 -5.42 -6.95 0.95
C LEU A 76 -4.27 -5.98 0.61
N VAL A 77 -4.31 -4.77 1.18
CA VAL A 77 -3.25 -3.77 1.00
C VAL A 77 -1.94 -4.24 1.64
N LEU A 78 -2.01 -4.83 2.83
CA LEU A 78 -0.85 -5.40 3.54
C LEU A 78 -0.16 -6.50 2.73
N GLU A 79 -0.92 -7.39 2.11
CA GLU A 79 -0.36 -8.46 1.26
C GLU A 79 0.33 -7.92 0.01
N ALA A 80 -0.27 -6.93 -0.66
CA ALA A 80 0.36 -6.25 -1.79
C ALA A 80 1.67 -5.56 -1.36
N ASN A 81 1.65 -4.88 -0.21
CA ASN A 81 2.82 -4.20 0.32
C ASN A 81 3.96 -5.18 0.68
N ARG A 82 3.64 -6.34 1.27
CA ARG A 82 4.62 -7.41 1.55
C ARG A 82 5.30 -7.94 0.28
N LYS A 83 4.52 -8.17 -0.79
CA LYS A 83 5.05 -8.59 -2.09
C LYS A 83 5.99 -7.53 -2.65
N LEU A 84 5.60 -6.27 -2.54
CA LEU A 84 6.39 -5.13 -2.98
C LEU A 84 7.71 -5.00 -2.23
N SER A 85 7.70 -5.08 -0.90
CA SER A 85 8.92 -4.98 -0.08
C SER A 85 9.93 -6.06 -0.43
N LYS A 86 9.43 -7.29 -0.60
CA LYS A 86 10.25 -8.45 -0.97
C LYS A 86 10.88 -8.28 -2.35
N ALA A 87 10.12 -7.82 -3.34
CA ALA A 87 10.59 -7.67 -4.72
C ALA A 87 11.52 -6.46 -4.90
N SER A 88 11.30 -5.38 -4.14
CA SER A 88 12.07 -4.13 -4.26
C SER A 88 13.34 -4.08 -3.42
N GLY A 89 13.63 -5.12 -2.61
CA GLY A 89 14.79 -5.17 -1.71
C GLY A 89 14.69 -4.23 -0.50
N VAL A 90 13.52 -3.61 -0.27
CA VAL A 90 13.27 -2.74 0.90
C VAL A 90 13.44 -3.52 2.21
N ASP A 91 13.04 -4.78 2.24
CA ASP A 91 13.22 -5.66 3.41
C ASP A 91 14.70 -5.87 3.76
N ASP A 92 15.57 -6.00 2.76
CA ASP A 92 17.01 -6.19 2.99
C ASP A 92 17.66 -4.91 3.54
N ASP A 93 17.23 -3.74 3.05
CA ASP A 93 17.72 -2.45 3.55
C ASP A 93 17.21 -2.14 4.95
N LEU A 94 15.92 -2.42 5.24
CA LEU A 94 15.38 -2.32 6.61
C LEU A 94 16.13 -3.25 7.57
N ARG A 95 16.40 -4.49 7.16
CA ARG A 95 17.12 -5.46 8.00
C ARG A 95 18.58 -5.05 8.25
N ARG A 96 19.25 -4.43 7.28
CA ARG A 96 20.59 -3.85 7.49
C ARG A 96 20.55 -2.67 8.45
N LEU A 97 19.59 -1.75 8.30
CA LEU A 97 19.39 -0.61 9.19
C LEU A 97 19.16 -1.06 10.65
N TYR A 98 18.30 -2.05 10.87
CA TYR A 98 18.05 -2.59 12.21
C TYR A 98 19.26 -3.30 12.83
N LYS A 99 20.12 -3.94 12.03
CA LYS A 99 21.38 -4.50 12.54
C LYS A 99 22.39 -3.40 12.89
N SER A 100 22.56 -2.41 12.03
CA SER A 100 23.51 -1.31 12.27
C SER A 100 23.11 -0.35 13.39
N ALA A 101 21.83 -0.30 13.75
CA ALA A 101 21.34 0.51 14.87
C ALA A 101 21.47 -0.20 16.23
N ASN A 102 21.85 -1.48 16.23
CA ASN A 102 21.96 -2.33 17.41
C ASN A 102 23.40 -2.87 17.62
N ASP A 103 24.36 -2.40 16.83
CA ASP A 103 25.81 -2.51 17.00
C ASP A 103 26.36 -1.16 17.49
#